data_AF-W2CR31-F1
#
_entry.id   AF-W2CR31-F1
#
_cell.length_a   1.000
_cell.length_b   1.000
_cell.length_c   1.000
_cell.angle_alpha   90.00
_cell.angle_beta   90.00
_cell.angle_gamma   90.00
#
_symmetry.space_group_name_H-M   'P 1'
#
loop_
_entity.id
_entity.type
_entity.pdbx_description
1 polymer ?
#
loop_
_entity_poly.entity_id
_entity_poly.type
_entity_poly.pdbx_seq_one_letter_code
_entity_poly.pdbx_strand_id
1 'polypeptide(L)'
;AYTTTILNFRDTKLDFTYTEHEPLEYNEATLQSNLTATIVFYIYTILGLDFDSFSPKGGSPFLSQAQQIVTLAQSEPSWNGWKAFDNTANRHALITALTEPQGEGFRQFWYDYHRKGLDEMAANPDRGRTNIIAALPALTALKSARPTSVLLNLFSDAKLDELTAIYAKATTQEKQEGYKLLSNLFPGSTSRFESLRN
;
A
#
# COMPACT_ATOMS: atom_id res chain seq x y z
N ALA A 1 9.47 -18.86 10.00
CA ALA A 1 8.39 -17.97 9.55
C ALA A 1 8.98 -16.58 9.36
N TYR A 2 8.70 -15.93 8.24
CA TYR A 2 9.09 -14.55 7.96
C TYR A 2 7.86 -13.65 8.15
N THR A 3 8.06 -12.42 8.63
CA THR A 3 7.00 -11.44 8.82
C THR A 3 7.33 -10.20 8.01
N THR A 4 6.34 -9.68 7.30
CA THR A 4 6.50 -8.47 6.49
C THR A 4 5.33 -7.52 6.68
N THR A 5 5.59 -6.22 6.58
CA THR A 5 4.57 -5.18 6.74
C THR A 5 3.67 -5.13 5.51
N ILE A 6 2.37 -5.33 5.69
CA ILE A 6 1.38 -5.19 4.61
C ILE A 6 0.96 -3.74 4.40
N LEU A 7 0.76 -2.99 5.48
CA LEU A 7 0.34 -1.60 5.42
C LEU A 7 1.08 -0.77 6.47
N ASN A 8 1.69 0.32 6.01
CA ASN A 8 2.16 1.40 6.87
C ASN A 8 1.61 2.71 6.27
N PHE A 9 0.63 3.31 6.95
CA PHE A 9 -0.06 4.49 6.46
C PHE A 9 -0.36 5.45 7.61
N ARG A 10 0.13 6.69 7.49
CA ARG A 10 -0.08 7.73 8.50
C ARG A 10 -1.35 8.52 8.21
N ASP A 11 -2.44 8.17 8.89
CA ASP A 11 -3.66 8.98 8.89
C ASP A 11 -3.53 10.17 9.84
N THR A 12 -3.54 11.38 9.29
CA THR A 12 -3.48 12.63 10.06
C THR A 12 -4.84 13.30 10.22
N LYS A 13 -5.91 12.70 9.69
CA LYS A 13 -7.27 13.26 9.65
C LYS A 13 -8.26 12.35 10.37
N LEU A 14 -7.85 11.84 11.54
CA LEU A 14 -8.71 11.08 12.44
C LEU A 14 -9.29 12.03 13.50
N ASP A 15 -10.58 12.31 13.38
CA ASP A 15 -11.38 13.03 14.38
C ASP A 15 -12.68 12.28 14.65
N PHE A 16 -13.09 12.23 15.91
CA PHE A 16 -14.34 11.61 16.31
C PHE A 16 -14.79 12.18 17.65
N THR A 17 -16.10 12.13 17.89
CA THR A 17 -16.67 12.41 19.20
C THR A 17 -16.48 11.18 20.08
N TYR A 18 -15.89 11.37 21.26
CA TYR A 18 -15.72 10.30 22.24
C TYR A 18 -16.91 10.25 23.18
N THR A 19 -17.52 9.08 23.28
CA THR A 19 -18.55 8.77 24.28
C THR A 19 -18.09 7.53 25.04
N GLU A 20 -18.05 7.63 26.36
CA GLU A 20 -17.67 6.50 27.21
C GLU A 20 -18.69 5.34 27.06
N HIS A 21 -18.18 4.11 26.94
CA HIS A 21 -18.98 2.89 26.75
C HIS A 21 -19.84 2.83 25.47
N GLU A 22 -19.59 3.69 24.47
CA GLU A 22 -20.26 3.58 23.17
C GLU A 22 -19.87 2.27 22.45
N PRO A 23 -20.83 1.42 22.07
CA PRO A 23 -20.54 0.22 21.31
C PRO A 23 -20.11 0.56 19.89
N LEU A 24 -19.12 -0.18 19.36
CA LEU A 24 -18.71 -0.05 17.96
C LEU A 24 -19.62 -0.94 17.08
N GLU A 25 -20.73 -0.37 16.62
CA GLU A 25 -21.68 -1.06 15.75
C GLU A 25 -21.45 -0.69 14.27
N TYR A 26 -21.31 -1.71 13.43
CA TYR A 26 -21.17 -1.55 11.98
C TYR A 26 -22.38 -2.12 11.25
N ASN A 27 -22.93 -1.30 10.35
CA ASN A 27 -23.96 -1.70 9.39
C ASN A 27 -23.49 -1.31 7.99
N GLU A 28 -23.56 -2.24 7.04
CA GLU A 28 -23.08 -2.02 5.66
C GLU A 28 -23.85 -0.92 4.91
N ALA A 29 -25.11 -0.67 5.29
CA ALA A 29 -25.98 0.31 4.66
C ALA A 29 -25.84 1.72 5.26
N THR A 30 -25.45 1.83 6.53
CA THR A 30 -25.42 3.11 7.26
C THR A 30 -24.25 3.20 8.22
N LEU A 31 -23.52 4.31 8.20
CA LEU A 31 -22.44 4.59 9.15
C LEU A 31 -22.97 5.45 10.30
N GLN A 32 -22.78 5.02 11.54
CA GLN A 32 -23.28 5.73 12.72
C GLN A 32 -22.22 6.62 13.39
N SER A 33 -20.93 6.29 13.24
CA SER A 33 -19.83 6.97 13.91
C SER A 33 -18.59 6.99 13.03
N ASN A 34 -17.86 8.13 13.03
CA ASN A 34 -16.63 8.29 12.26
C ASN A 34 -15.53 7.34 12.75
N LEU A 35 -15.50 7.03 14.05
CA LEU A 35 -14.55 6.08 14.63
C LEU A 35 -14.78 4.68 14.05
N THR A 36 -16.01 4.18 14.10
CA THR A 36 -16.36 2.87 13.54
C THR A 36 -16.12 2.82 12.04
N ALA A 37 -16.52 3.86 11.29
CA ALA A 37 -16.25 3.96 9.86
C ALA A 37 -14.75 3.86 9.54
N THR A 38 -13.90 4.56 10.31
CA THR A 38 -12.45 4.55 10.12
C THR A 38 -11.85 3.18 10.42
N ILE A 39 -12.26 2.53 11.51
CA ILE A 39 -11.79 1.19 11.87
C ILE A 39 -12.15 0.19 10.78
N VAL A 40 -13.42 0.15 10.36
CA VAL A 40 -13.90 -0.81 9.36
C VAL A 40 -13.26 -0.56 7.99
N PHE A 41 -13.05 0.71 7.61
CA PHE A 41 -12.28 1.07 6.42
C PHE A 41 -10.88 0.46 6.43
N TYR A 42 -10.14 0.60 7.54
CA TYR A 42 -8.79 0.03 7.64
C TYR A 42 -8.80 -1.49 7.70
N ILE A 43 -9.78 -2.12 8.35
CA ILE A 43 -9.95 -3.58 8.31
C ILE A 43 -10.07 -4.06 6.86
N TYR A 44 -11.00 -3.49 6.08
CA TYR A 44 -11.17 -3.89 4.68
C TYR A 44 -9.97 -3.54 3.79
N THR A 45 -9.30 -2.43 4.04
CA THR A 45 -8.07 -2.07 3.31
C THR A 45 -6.94 -3.06 3.59
N ILE A 46 -6.74 -3.43 4.86
CA ILE A 46 -5.74 -4.43 5.28
C ILE A 46 -6.07 -5.78 4.65
N LEU A 47 -7.32 -6.25 4.74
CA LEU A 47 -7.75 -7.50 4.12
C LEU A 47 -7.57 -7.47 2.59
N GLY A 48 -7.85 -6.33 1.95
CA GLY A 48 -7.61 -6.14 0.53
C GLY A 48 -6.15 -6.35 0.14
N LEU A 49 -5.24 -5.67 0.81
CA LEU A 49 -3.79 -5.80 0.55
C LEU A 49 -3.24 -7.17 0.94
N ASP A 50 -3.76 -7.77 2.00
CA ASP A 50 -3.38 -9.10 2.46
C ASP A 50 -3.78 -10.17 1.43
N PHE A 51 -5.04 -10.19 0.98
CA PHE A 51 -5.50 -11.16 -0.03
C PHE A 51 -4.86 -10.93 -1.40
N ASP A 52 -4.57 -9.69 -1.78
CA ASP A 52 -3.75 -9.39 -2.96
C ASP A 52 -2.33 -9.93 -2.85
N SER A 53 -1.78 -10.03 -1.64
CA SER A 53 -0.44 -10.61 -1.44
C SER A 53 -0.41 -12.12 -1.71
N PHE A 54 -1.54 -12.82 -1.54
CA PHE A 54 -1.65 -14.28 -1.73
C PHE A 54 -2.17 -14.69 -3.11
N SER A 55 -2.94 -13.83 -3.80
CA SER A 55 -3.49 -14.13 -5.12
C SER A 55 -3.68 -12.88 -5.98
N PRO A 56 -3.53 -12.97 -7.31
CA PRO A 56 -3.71 -11.82 -8.19
C PRO A 56 -5.10 -11.18 -8.01
N LYS A 57 -5.13 -9.92 -7.54
CA LYS A 57 -6.36 -9.16 -7.27
C LYS A 57 -7.33 -9.86 -6.28
N GLY A 58 -6.85 -10.75 -5.41
CA GLY A 58 -7.66 -11.49 -4.44
C GLY A 58 -8.41 -10.61 -3.45
N GLY A 59 -7.89 -9.42 -3.17
CA GLY A 59 -8.46 -8.45 -2.25
C GLY A 59 -9.65 -7.65 -2.79
N SER A 60 -10.06 -7.85 -4.04
CA SER A 60 -11.07 -7.01 -4.70
C SER A 60 -12.40 -6.90 -3.94
N PRO A 61 -12.96 -7.97 -3.34
CA PRO A 61 -14.18 -7.86 -2.54
C PRO A 61 -14.02 -6.90 -1.35
N PHE A 62 -12.90 -6.98 -0.64
CA PHE A 62 -12.63 -6.12 0.52
C PHE A 62 -12.37 -4.67 0.12
N LEU A 63 -11.61 -4.43 -0.95
CA LEU A 63 -11.40 -3.08 -1.45
C LEU A 63 -12.70 -2.44 -1.96
N SER A 64 -13.62 -3.22 -2.52
CA SER A 64 -14.96 -2.73 -2.87
C SER A 64 -15.75 -2.30 -1.63
N GLN A 65 -15.66 -3.05 -0.52
CA GLN A 65 -16.29 -2.68 0.74
C GLN A 65 -15.66 -1.41 1.34
N ALA A 66 -14.33 -1.29 1.33
CA ALA A 66 -13.65 -0.06 1.75
C ALA A 66 -14.06 1.15 0.89
N GLN A 67 -14.25 0.96 -0.42
CA GLN A 67 -14.71 2.01 -1.33
C GLN A 67 -16.15 2.46 -0.98
N GLN A 68 -17.04 1.51 -0.67
CA GLN A 68 -18.40 1.81 -0.23
C GLN A 68 -18.41 2.62 1.08
N ILE A 69 -17.54 2.27 2.04
CA ILE A 69 -17.42 3.03 3.29
C ILE A 69 -17.00 4.47 3.02
N VAL A 70 -16.03 4.70 2.12
CA VAL A 70 -15.65 6.06 1.73
C VAL A 70 -16.82 6.81 1.11
N THR A 71 -17.58 6.17 0.21
CA THR A 71 -18.77 6.79 -0.41
C THR A 71 -19.83 7.16 0.62
N LEU A 72 -20.12 6.30 1.59
CA LEU A 72 -21.07 6.59 2.67
C LEU A 72 -20.55 7.72 3.57
N ALA A 73 -19.28 7.67 3.98
CA ALA A 73 -18.67 8.66 4.88
C ALA A 73 -18.57 10.06 4.25
N GLN A 74 -18.50 10.16 2.92
CA GLN A 74 -18.52 11.46 2.22
C GLN A 74 -19.84 12.21 2.36
N SER A 75 -20.94 11.51 2.66
CA SER A 75 -22.24 12.14 2.91
C SER A 75 -22.30 12.89 4.24
N GLU A 76 -21.37 12.61 5.16
CA GLU A 76 -21.26 13.26 6.47
C GLU A 76 -20.38 14.52 6.39
N PRO A 77 -20.95 15.74 6.45
CA PRO A 77 -20.19 16.96 6.16
C PRO A 77 -19.10 17.24 7.19
N SER A 78 -19.29 16.83 8.44
CA SER A 78 -18.40 17.09 9.57
C SER A 78 -17.22 16.10 9.66
N TRP A 79 -17.25 14.98 8.94
CA TRP A 79 -16.20 13.97 9.02
C TRP A 79 -15.04 14.30 8.09
N ASN A 80 -13.82 14.38 8.62
CA ASN A 80 -12.63 14.72 7.82
C ASN A 80 -11.89 13.46 7.35
N GLY A 81 -11.11 13.61 6.27
CA GLY A 81 -10.25 12.54 5.75
C GLY A 81 -10.92 11.58 4.76
N TRP A 82 -12.21 11.79 4.48
CA TRP A 82 -13.00 10.98 3.53
C TRP A 82 -13.19 11.64 2.17
N LYS A 83 -12.85 12.93 2.01
CA LYS A 83 -13.13 13.70 0.79
C LYS A 83 -11.91 13.78 -0.12
N ALA A 84 -12.14 13.81 -1.43
CA ALA A 84 -11.08 13.88 -2.43
C ALA A 84 -10.22 15.15 -2.34
N PHE A 85 -10.82 16.27 -1.95
CA PHE A 85 -10.18 17.59 -1.99
C PHE A 85 -9.47 17.99 -0.69
N ASP A 86 -9.52 17.17 0.37
CA ASP A 86 -8.92 17.50 1.66
C ASP A 86 -7.39 17.36 1.64
N ASN A 87 -6.89 16.26 1.08
CA ASN A 87 -5.48 15.90 1.09
C ASN A 87 -5.19 14.85 0.01
N THR A 88 -3.99 14.88 -0.57
CA THR A 88 -3.50 13.86 -1.52
C THR A 88 -3.11 12.54 -0.86
N ALA A 89 -3.02 12.50 0.48
CA ALA A 89 -2.82 11.29 1.28
C ALA A 89 -3.88 11.18 2.38
N ASN A 90 -5.04 10.62 2.04
CA ASN A 90 -6.14 10.33 2.96
C ASN A 90 -6.83 9.00 2.59
N ARG A 91 -7.88 8.61 3.33
CA ARG A 91 -8.61 7.35 3.13
C ARG A 91 -9.20 7.25 1.73
N HIS A 92 -9.75 8.35 1.22
CA HIS A 92 -10.25 8.43 -0.16
C HIS A 92 -9.15 8.20 -1.18
N ALA A 93 -8.05 8.97 -1.12
CA ALA A 93 -6.93 8.83 -2.05
C ALA A 93 -6.35 7.41 -2.03
N LEU A 94 -6.26 6.78 -0.84
CA LEU A 94 -5.78 5.41 -0.70
C LEU A 94 -6.68 4.41 -1.41
N ILE A 95 -7.99 4.44 -1.13
CA ILE A 95 -8.87 3.44 -1.73
C ILE A 95 -9.05 3.66 -3.23
N THR A 96 -9.20 4.91 -3.66
CA THR A 96 -9.31 5.26 -5.08
C THR A 96 -8.08 4.79 -5.85
N ALA A 97 -6.88 4.98 -5.29
CA ALA A 97 -5.67 4.51 -5.95
C ALA A 97 -5.60 2.97 -6.05
N LEU A 98 -6.20 2.23 -5.11
CA LEU A 98 -6.26 0.76 -5.14
C LEU A 98 -7.37 0.23 -6.06
N THR A 99 -8.48 0.95 -6.23
CA THR A 99 -9.66 0.45 -6.96
C THR A 99 -9.71 0.88 -8.42
N GLU A 100 -9.09 2.00 -8.78
CA GLU A 100 -9.11 2.51 -10.15
C GLU A 100 -8.18 1.72 -11.10
N PRO A 101 -8.45 1.73 -12.42
CA PRO A 101 -7.66 0.99 -13.42
C PRO A 101 -6.15 1.27 -13.36
N GLN A 102 -5.75 2.49 -13.02
CA GLN A 102 -4.35 2.88 -12.90
C GLN A 102 -3.63 2.22 -11.71
N GLY A 103 -4.38 1.71 -10.73
CA GLY A 103 -3.88 0.95 -9.58
C GLY A 103 -3.67 -0.54 -9.85
N GLU A 104 -4.22 -1.08 -10.94
CA GLU A 104 -4.18 -2.53 -11.18
C GLU A 104 -2.76 -3.08 -11.31
N GLY A 105 -1.87 -2.33 -11.95
CA GLY A 105 -0.46 -2.69 -12.07
C GLY A 105 0.24 -2.77 -10.71
N PHE A 106 -0.13 -1.90 -9.77
CA PHE A 106 0.37 -1.97 -8.40
C PHE A 106 -0.15 -3.20 -7.66
N ARG A 107 -1.43 -3.54 -7.82
CA ARG A 107 -2.02 -4.72 -7.16
C ARG A 107 -1.42 -6.02 -7.68
N GLN A 108 -1.16 -6.10 -8.99
CA GLN A 108 -0.43 -7.23 -9.57
C GLN A 108 1.02 -7.30 -9.05
N PHE A 109 1.71 -6.14 -8.99
CA PHE A 109 3.03 -6.04 -8.37
C PHE A 109 3.02 -6.52 -6.92
N TRP A 110 1.98 -6.19 -6.14
CA TRP A 110 1.85 -6.58 -4.74
C TRP A 110 1.83 -8.11 -4.59
N TYR A 111 1.06 -8.80 -5.43
CA TYR A 111 1.08 -10.26 -5.52
C TYR A 111 2.45 -10.81 -5.91
N ASP A 112 3.05 -10.30 -6.99
CA ASP A 112 4.32 -10.79 -7.49
C ASP A 112 5.45 -10.58 -6.46
N TYR A 113 5.44 -9.45 -5.74
CA TYR A 113 6.38 -9.14 -4.67
C TYR A 113 6.27 -10.12 -3.50
N HIS A 114 5.07 -10.40 -3.01
CA HIS A 114 4.88 -11.27 -1.84
C HIS A 114 4.94 -12.75 -2.21
N ARG A 115 4.07 -13.21 -3.12
CA ARG A 115 3.91 -14.64 -3.40
C ARG A 115 5.01 -15.21 -4.29
N LYS A 116 5.43 -14.48 -5.32
CA LYS A 116 6.49 -14.94 -6.23
C LYS A 116 7.88 -14.46 -5.82
N GLY A 117 7.94 -13.44 -4.97
CA GLY A 117 9.16 -12.89 -4.41
C GLY A 117 9.47 -13.48 -3.04
N LEU A 118 8.93 -12.87 -1.99
CA LEU A 118 9.25 -13.21 -0.60
C LEU A 118 9.01 -14.68 -0.24
N ASP A 119 7.85 -15.24 -0.62
CA ASP A 119 7.53 -16.65 -0.36
C ASP A 119 8.46 -17.60 -1.14
N GLU A 120 8.77 -17.27 -2.39
CA GLU A 120 9.72 -18.06 -3.19
C GLU A 120 11.12 -17.98 -2.59
N MET A 121 11.52 -16.85 -2.01
CA MET A 121 12.83 -16.71 -1.34
C MET A 121 13.00 -17.67 -0.15
N ALA A 122 11.91 -18.13 0.47
CA ALA A 122 11.99 -19.14 1.53
C ALA A 122 12.50 -20.49 1.01
N ALA A 123 12.26 -20.80 -0.27
CA ALA A 123 12.76 -22.01 -0.93
C ALA A 123 14.03 -21.74 -1.76
N ASN A 124 14.07 -20.64 -2.50
CA ASN A 124 15.18 -20.24 -3.37
C ASN A 124 15.37 -18.72 -3.33
N PRO A 125 16.33 -18.22 -2.52
CA PRO A 125 16.60 -16.79 -2.36
C PRO A 125 16.93 -16.06 -3.66
N ASP A 126 17.69 -16.68 -4.56
CA ASP A 126 18.11 -16.05 -5.81
C ASP A 126 16.93 -15.89 -6.76
N ARG A 127 16.11 -16.93 -6.92
CA ARG A 127 14.92 -16.90 -7.76
C ARG A 127 13.90 -15.87 -7.26
N GLY A 128 13.62 -15.86 -5.96
CA GLY A 128 12.70 -14.89 -5.38
C GLY A 128 13.20 -13.45 -5.51
N ARG A 129 14.51 -13.21 -5.33
CA ARG A 129 15.12 -11.89 -5.61
C ARG A 129 14.96 -11.47 -7.06
N THR A 130 15.26 -12.35 -8.01
CA THR A 130 15.07 -12.07 -9.44
C THR A 130 13.61 -11.70 -9.76
N ASN A 131 12.64 -12.42 -9.18
CA ASN A 131 11.22 -12.13 -9.36
C ASN A 131 10.83 -10.75 -8.81
N ILE A 132 11.35 -10.37 -7.62
CA ILE A 132 11.12 -9.05 -7.03
C ILE A 132 11.67 -7.95 -7.94
N ILE A 133 12.93 -8.07 -8.37
CA ILE A 133 13.58 -7.08 -9.24
C ILE A 133 12.79 -6.93 -10.56
N ALA A 134 12.35 -8.04 -11.15
CA ALA A 134 11.55 -8.05 -12.38
C ALA A 134 10.16 -7.42 -12.22
N ALA A 135 9.61 -7.35 -11.01
CA ALA A 135 8.31 -6.74 -10.73
C ALA A 135 8.38 -5.21 -10.55
N LEU A 136 9.52 -4.66 -10.13
CA LEU A 136 9.69 -3.22 -9.85
C LEU A 136 9.33 -2.25 -10.99
N PRO A 137 9.46 -2.59 -12.30
CA PRO A 137 9.02 -1.71 -13.38
C PRO A 137 7.55 -1.28 -13.28
N ALA A 138 6.69 -2.06 -12.61
CA ALA A 138 5.30 -1.67 -12.35
C ALA A 138 5.20 -0.39 -11.48
N LEU A 139 6.13 -0.17 -10.55
CA LEU A 139 6.17 1.06 -9.76
C LEU A 139 6.60 2.27 -10.61
N THR A 140 7.48 2.06 -11.58
CA THR A 140 7.83 3.11 -12.57
C THR A 140 6.64 3.45 -13.45
N ALA A 141 5.91 2.45 -13.94
CA ALA A 141 4.70 2.68 -14.72
C ALA A 141 3.64 3.45 -13.91
N LEU A 142 3.44 3.08 -12.64
CA LEU A 142 2.56 3.80 -11.73
C LEU A 142 3.01 5.24 -11.52
N LYS A 143 4.31 5.48 -11.28
CA LYS A 143 4.85 6.83 -11.09
C LYS A 143 4.68 7.68 -12.35
N SER A 144 4.90 7.12 -13.53
CA SER A 144 4.70 7.83 -14.80
C SER A 144 3.23 8.19 -15.02
N ALA A 145 2.30 7.30 -14.67
CA ALA A 145 0.87 7.55 -14.83
C ALA A 145 0.31 8.50 -13.75
N ARG A 146 0.79 8.38 -12.50
CA ARG A 146 0.33 9.12 -11.32
C ARG A 146 1.50 9.42 -10.37
N PRO A 147 2.29 10.47 -10.63
CA PRO A 147 3.49 10.79 -9.83
C PRO A 147 3.19 11.05 -8.34
N THR A 148 1.97 11.52 -8.04
CA THR A 148 1.50 11.84 -6.68
C THR A 148 0.68 10.71 -6.06
N SER A 149 0.71 9.50 -6.63
CA SER A 149 -0.04 8.35 -6.11
C SER A 149 0.42 8.00 -4.70
N VAL A 150 -0.54 7.91 -3.78
CA VAL A 150 -0.33 7.48 -2.39
C VAL A 150 0.23 6.06 -2.27
N LEU A 151 0.07 5.23 -3.31
CA LEU A 151 0.63 3.88 -3.36
C LEU A 151 2.16 3.85 -3.42
N LEU A 152 2.78 4.89 -3.99
CA LEU A 152 4.25 5.02 -3.95
C LEU A 152 4.73 5.25 -2.51
N ASN A 153 4.00 6.06 -1.74
CA ASN A 153 4.30 6.28 -0.32
C ASN A 153 4.03 5.01 0.49
N LEU A 154 2.89 4.35 0.27
CA LEU A 154 2.56 3.06 0.90
C LEU A 154 3.68 2.05 0.69
N PHE A 155 4.19 1.92 -0.55
CA PHE A 155 5.32 1.04 -0.83
C PHE A 155 6.59 1.51 -0.11
N SER A 156 6.94 2.79 -0.20
CA SER A 156 8.15 3.32 0.43
C SER A 156 8.15 3.08 1.94
N ASP A 157 7.03 3.33 2.61
CA ASP A 157 6.89 3.26 4.06
C ASP A 157 6.83 1.82 4.58
N ALA A 158 6.36 0.87 3.76
CA ALA A 158 6.26 -0.54 4.15
C ALA A 158 7.45 -1.40 3.68
N LYS A 159 8.02 -1.11 2.50
CA LYS A 159 8.85 -2.07 1.75
C LYS A 159 10.23 -1.57 1.35
N LEU A 160 10.53 -0.27 1.42
CA LEU A 160 11.81 0.22 0.86
C LEU A 160 13.04 -0.30 1.63
N ASP A 161 12.96 -0.43 2.95
CA ASP A 161 14.07 -1.00 3.75
C ASP A 161 14.21 -2.51 3.51
N GLU A 162 13.09 -3.23 3.40
CA GLU A 162 13.04 -4.67 3.05
C GLU A 162 13.66 -4.90 1.66
N LEU A 163 13.27 -4.10 0.67
CA LEU A 163 13.82 -4.16 -0.67
C LEU A 163 15.33 -3.84 -0.69
N THR A 164 15.76 -2.86 0.11
CA THR A 164 17.19 -2.53 0.23
C THR A 164 17.98 -3.71 0.81
N ALA A 165 17.45 -4.39 1.83
CA ALA A 165 18.07 -5.58 2.40
C ALA A 165 18.14 -6.75 1.40
N ILE A 166 17.11 -6.91 0.55
CA ILE A 166 17.11 -7.89 -0.54
C ILE A 166 18.20 -7.57 -1.58
N TYR A 167 18.30 -6.31 -2.02
CA TYR A 167 19.34 -5.87 -2.93
C TYR A 167 20.75 -5.97 -2.35
N ALA A 168 20.92 -5.85 -1.02
CA ALA A 168 22.24 -5.97 -0.39
C ALA A 168 22.91 -7.34 -0.65
N LYS A 169 22.11 -8.37 -0.98
CA LYS A 169 22.58 -9.72 -1.35
C LYS A 169 22.64 -9.97 -2.86
N ALA A 170 22.28 -8.97 -3.68
CA ALA A 170 22.34 -9.04 -5.14
C ALA A 170 23.78 -8.87 -5.67
N THR A 171 23.96 -9.10 -6.96
CA THR A 171 25.22 -8.81 -7.65
C THR A 171 25.51 -7.31 -7.66
N THR A 172 26.78 -6.92 -7.83
CA THR A 172 27.17 -5.50 -7.93
C THR A 172 26.41 -4.77 -9.03
N GLN A 173 26.19 -5.42 -10.19
CA GLN A 173 25.42 -4.84 -11.28
C GLN A 173 23.95 -4.60 -10.88
N GLU A 174 23.28 -5.59 -10.32
CA GLU A 174 21.89 -5.45 -9.86
C GLU A 174 21.75 -4.35 -8.79
N LYS A 175 22.72 -4.21 -7.88
CA LYS A 175 22.74 -3.13 -6.89
C LYS A 175 22.80 -1.75 -7.52
N GLN A 176 23.69 -1.54 -8.50
CA GLN A 176 23.82 -0.27 -9.21
C GLN A 176 22.56 0.08 -10.01
N GLU A 177 21.98 -0.90 -10.71
CA GLU A 177 20.71 -0.75 -11.43
C GLU A 177 19.56 -0.45 -10.47
N GLY A 178 19.48 -1.17 -9.35
CA GLY A 178 18.52 -0.95 -8.27
C GLY A 178 18.64 0.44 -7.65
N TYR A 179 19.86 0.88 -7.33
CA TYR A 179 20.12 2.23 -6.80
C TYR A 179 19.61 3.31 -7.76
N LYS A 180 19.86 3.18 -9.07
CA LYS A 180 19.38 4.11 -10.09
C LYS A 180 17.85 4.13 -10.17
N LEU A 181 17.22 2.96 -10.15
CA LEU A 181 15.77 2.81 -10.18
C LEU A 181 15.11 3.43 -8.94
N LEU A 182 15.60 3.09 -7.75
CA LEU A 182 15.07 3.59 -6.48
C LEU A 182 15.31 5.08 -6.30
N SER A 183 16.45 5.62 -6.75
CA SER A 183 16.71 7.07 -6.78
C SER A 183 15.71 7.81 -7.66
N ASN A 184 15.31 7.22 -8.80
CA ASN A 184 14.28 7.79 -9.64
C ASN A 184 12.91 7.72 -8.96
N LEU A 185 12.53 6.57 -8.40
CA LEU A 185 11.22 6.38 -7.77
C LEU A 185 11.06 7.22 -6.49
N PHE A 186 12.07 7.24 -5.62
CA PHE A 186 12.02 7.79 -4.25
C PHE A 186 13.20 8.75 -3.98
N PRO A 187 13.30 9.88 -4.70
CA PRO A 187 14.45 10.80 -4.59
C PRO A 187 14.61 11.39 -3.17
N GLY A 188 13.53 11.52 -2.39
CA GLY A 188 13.57 11.99 -1.01
C GLY A 188 14.00 10.93 0.02
N SER A 189 14.32 9.71 -0.41
CA SER A 189 14.61 8.58 0.48
C SER A 189 15.94 7.88 0.16
N THR A 190 16.83 8.54 -0.60
CA THR A 190 18.12 7.97 -1.02
C THR A 190 18.99 7.48 0.13
N SER A 191 18.96 8.16 1.28
CA SER A 191 19.67 7.74 2.49
C SER A 191 19.31 6.32 2.95
N ARG A 192 18.11 5.82 2.65
CA ARG A 192 17.65 4.47 3.03
C ARG A 192 18.30 3.37 2.20
N PHE A 193 18.76 3.68 0.98
CA PHE A 193 19.34 2.72 0.05
C PHE A 193 20.74 3.10 -0.47
N GLU A 194 21.40 4.04 0.20
CA GLU A 194 22.75 4.52 -0.14
C GLU A 194 23.79 3.38 -0.18
N SER A 195 23.61 2.35 0.65
CA SER A 195 24.49 1.18 0.67
C SER A 195 24.51 0.38 -0.63
N LEU A 196 23.55 0.59 -1.54
CA LEU A 196 23.50 -0.08 -2.84
C LEU A 196 24.36 0.61 -3.91
N ARG A 197 24.88 1.81 -3.63
CA ARG A 197 25.65 2.60 -4.60
C ARG A 197 26.98 1.92 -4.99
N ASN A 198 27.55 1.11 -4.09
CA ASN A 198 28.88 0.52 -4.21
C ASN A 198 28.84 -1.01 -4.26
#